data_AF-A0A2M8CH15-F1
#
_entry.id   AF-A0A2M8CH15-F1
#
_cell.length_a   1.000
_cell.length_b   1.000
_cell.length_c   1.000
_cell.angle_alpha   90.00
_cell.angle_beta   90.00
_cell.angle_gamma   90.00
#
_symmetry.space_group_name_H-M   'P 1'
#
loop_
_entity.id
_entity.type
_entity.pdbx_description
1 polymer ?
#
loop_
_entity_poly.entity_id
_entity_poly.type
_entity_poly.pdbx_seq_one_letter_code
_entity_poly.pdbx_strand_id
1 'polypeptide(L)'
;VYQDNINLFEAVSMSGDLTDYANRNKIAIIRQNKTGSEVVYVDLTKRDILLSDHYYLKPNDIVYVQPVKGKQFTFAEFPYAILFGFISSTILIINFVK
;
A
#
# COMPACT_ATOMS: atom_id res chain seq x y z
N VAL A 1 -22.32 5.10 22.62
CA VAL A 1 -22.91 4.45 21.43
C VAL A 1 -22.00 3.28 21.11
N TYR A 2 -22.46 2.04 21.31
CA TYR A 2 -21.68 0.87 20.92
C TYR A 2 -21.80 0.73 19.40
N GLN A 3 -20.71 0.97 18.68
CA GLN A 3 -20.64 0.71 17.24
C GLN A 3 -20.39 -0.79 17.11
N ASP A 4 -21.46 -1.58 17.05
CA ASP A 4 -21.34 -3.05 17.12
C ASP A 4 -20.69 -3.66 15.86
N ASN A 5 -20.56 -2.89 14.78
CA ASN A 5 -19.95 -3.35 13.54
C ASN A 5 -19.06 -2.26 12.93
N ILE A 6 -17.76 -2.56 12.77
CA ILE A 6 -16.82 -1.72 12.01
C ILE A 6 -16.77 -2.24 10.57
N ASN A 7 -16.97 -1.37 9.59
CA ASN A 7 -16.78 -1.74 8.19
C ASN A 7 -15.32 -1.57 7.74
N LEU A 8 -14.96 -2.17 6.60
CA LEU A 8 -13.59 -2.15 6.10
C LEU A 8 -13.06 -0.73 5.82
N PHE A 9 -13.91 0.18 5.34
CA PHE A 9 -13.52 1.57 5.09
C PHE A 9 -13.34 2.36 6.40
N GLU A 10 -14.16 2.10 7.42
CA GLU A 10 -14.00 2.67 8.75
C GLU A 10 -12.69 2.20 9.38
N ALA A 11 -12.37 0.91 9.32
CA ALA A 11 -11.12 0.38 9.84
C ALA A 11 -9.89 1.01 9.16
N VAL A 12 -9.94 1.16 7.83
CA VAL A 12 -8.90 1.85 7.06
C VAL A 12 -8.81 3.33 7.47
N SER A 13 -9.94 4.02 7.60
CA SER A 13 -9.99 5.42 8.02
C SER A 13 -9.43 5.61 9.43
N MET A 14 -9.74 4.70 10.35
CA MET A 14 -9.21 4.68 11.72
C MET A 14 -7.69 4.43 11.75
N SER A 15 -7.13 3.75 10.74
CA SER A 15 -5.68 3.55 10.61
C SER A 15 -4.92 4.72 9.96
N GLY A 16 -5.60 5.80 9.59
CA GLY A 16 -4.98 6.93 8.88
C GLY A 16 -4.98 6.80 7.35
N ASP A 17 -5.94 6.03 6.81
CA ASP A 17 -6.13 5.75 5.38
C ASP A 17 -5.00 4.92 4.73
N LEU A 18 -5.24 4.49 3.49
CA LEU A 18 -4.27 3.76 2.67
C LEU A 18 -3.19 4.70 2.16
N THR A 19 -1.94 4.33 2.39
CA THR A 19 -0.78 5.01 1.78
C THR A 19 -0.78 4.87 0.26
N ASP A 20 -0.02 5.73 -0.43
CA ASP A 20 0.19 5.64 -1.89
C ASP A 20 0.83 4.31 -2.34
N TYR A 21 1.41 3.57 -1.40
CA TYR A 21 2.06 2.28 -1.64
C TYR A 21 1.07 1.10 -1.58
N ALA A 22 -0.12 1.32 -1.03
CA ALA A 22 -1.10 0.28 -0.78
C ALA A 22 -1.73 -0.27 -2.08
N ASN A 23 -1.78 -1.59 -2.20
CA ASN A 23 -2.53 -2.26 -3.27
C ASN A 23 -4.02 -2.34 -2.91
N ARG A 24 -4.78 -1.32 -3.34
CA ARG A 24 -6.24 -1.20 -3.08
C ARG A 24 -7.07 -2.32 -3.72
N ASN A 25 -6.54 -2.97 -4.76
CA ASN A 25 -7.18 -4.07 -5.45
C ASN A 25 -7.05 -5.42 -4.72
N LYS A 26 -6.14 -5.51 -3.76
CA LYS A 26 -5.83 -6.76 -3.07
C LYS A 26 -5.52 -6.52 -1.60
N ILE A 27 -6.59 -6.35 -0.83
CA ILE A 27 -6.53 -6.29 0.63
C ILE A 27 -6.88 -7.66 1.19
N ALA A 28 -6.06 -8.15 2.12
CA ALA A 28 -6.27 -9.42 2.80
C ALA A 28 -7.02 -9.20 4.11
N ILE A 29 -8.14 -9.87 4.29
CA ILE A 29 -8.82 -10.02 5.57
C ILE A 29 -8.46 -11.40 6.09
N ILE A 30 -7.70 -11.45 7.19
CA ILE A 30 -7.27 -12.67 7.84
C ILE A 30 -8.18 -12.90 9.03
N ARG A 31 -9.00 -13.94 8.97
CA ARG A 31 -9.99 -14.28 9.98
C ARG A 31 -9.63 -15.59 10.64
N GLN A 32 -9.59 -15.59 11.97
CA GLN A 32 -9.39 -16.82 12.72
C GLN A 32 -10.73 -17.55 12.89
N ASN A 33 -10.75 -18.84 12.54
CA ASN A 33 -11.87 -19.73 12.77
C ASN A 33 -11.40 -20.92 13.64
N LYS A 34 -12.34 -21.78 14.07
CA LYS A 34 -12.03 -22.91 14.98
C LYS A 34 -11.04 -23.92 14.39
N THR A 35 -10.82 -23.87 13.08
CA THR A 35 -10.04 -24.83 12.29
C THR A 35 -8.74 -24.24 11.73
N GLY A 36 -8.49 -22.94 11.90
CA GLY A 36 -7.31 -22.26 11.37
C GLY A 36 -7.56 -20.79 11.02
N SER A 37 -6.71 -20.25 10.13
CA SER A 37 -6.85 -18.89 9.60
C SER A 37 -7.35 -18.93 8.17
N GLU A 38 -8.45 -18.23 7.90
CA GLU A 38 -8.98 -18.00 6.57
C GLU A 38 -8.47 -16.64 6.05
N VAL A 39 -8.04 -16.59 4.79
CA VAL A 39 -7.60 -15.35 4.15
C VAL A 39 -8.50 -15.06 2.98
N VAL A 40 -9.23 -13.95 3.08
CA VAL A 40 -10.10 -13.45 2.00
C VAL A 40 -9.45 -12.24 1.37
N TYR A 41 -9.44 -12.19 0.04
CA TYR A 41 -8.97 -11.01 -0.69
C TYR A 41 -10.14 -10.20 -1.18
N VAL A 42 -10.09 -8.90 -0.94
CA VAL A 42 -11.10 -7.93 -1.36
C VAL A 42 -10.48 -6.80 -2.18
N ASP A 43 -11.27 -6.27 -3.11
CA ASP A 43 -10.91 -5.13 -3.96
C ASP A 43 -11.74 -3.91 -3.52
N LEU A 44 -11.08 -2.92 -2.93
CA LEU A 44 -11.74 -1.67 -2.49
C LEU A 44 -12.03 -0.69 -3.63
N THR A 45 -11.50 -0.95 -4.84
CA THR A 45 -11.72 -0.07 -6.00
C THR A 45 -13.06 -0.33 -6.69
N LYS A 46 -13.70 -1.45 -6.38
CA LYS A 46 -14.97 -1.86 -6.97
C LYS A 46 -16.13 -1.61 -6.00
N ARG A 47 -17.30 -1.31 -6.56
CA ARG A 47 -18.53 -1.06 -5.78
C ARG A 47 -19.16 -2.34 -5.22
N ASP A 48 -18.83 -3.49 -5.79
CA ASP A 48 -19.31 -4.81 -5.38
C ASP A 48 -18.95 -5.14 -3.92
N ILE A 49 -17.87 -4.56 -3.39
CA ILE A 49 -17.50 -4.71 -1.97
C ILE A 49 -18.60 -4.25 -1.02
N LEU A 50 -19.43 -3.28 -1.40
CA LEU A 50 -20.54 -2.78 -0.58
C LEU A 50 -21.65 -3.82 -0.39
N LEU A 51 -21.72 -4.80 -1.29
CA LEU A 51 -22.71 -5.88 -1.28
C LEU A 51 -22.09 -7.20 -0.80
N SER A 52 -20.80 -7.22 -0.46
CA SER A 52 -20.07 -8.41 -0.07
C SER A 52 -20.29 -8.74 1.41
N ASP A 53 -20.33 -10.03 1.73
CA ASP A 53 -20.31 -10.55 3.12
C ASP A 53 -19.03 -10.17 3.90
N HIS A 54 -18.03 -9.62 3.20
CA HIS A 54 -16.76 -9.16 3.76
C HIS A 54 -16.67 -7.64 3.96
N TYR A 55 -17.78 -6.91 3.73
CA TYR A 55 -17.84 -5.46 3.95
C TYR A 55 -17.67 -5.10 5.43
N TYR A 56 -18.29 -5.88 6.32
CA TYR A 56 -18.19 -5.72 7.77
C TYR A 56 -17.13 -6.66 8.34
N LEU A 57 -16.28 -6.11 9.22
CA LEU A 57 -15.27 -6.87 9.94
C LEU A 57 -15.88 -7.59 11.13
N LYS A 58 -15.40 -8.80 11.39
CA LYS A 58 -15.71 -9.59 12.58
C LYS A 58 -14.67 -9.33 13.67
N PRO A 59 -15.01 -9.61 14.95
CA PRO A 59 -14.04 -9.53 16.03
C PRO A 59 -12.78 -10.35 15.71
N ASN A 60 -11.61 -9.77 15.99
CA ASN A 60 -10.28 -10.34 15.73
C ASN A 60 -9.92 -10.55 14.25
N ASP A 61 -10.64 -9.93 13.31
CA ASP A 61 -10.17 -9.85 11.93
C ASP A 61 -8.91 -8.99 11.84
N ILE A 62 -7.93 -9.45 11.07
CA ILE A 62 -6.72 -8.70 10.76
C ILE A 62 -6.84 -8.22 9.31
N VAL A 63 -6.81 -6.91 9.12
CA VAL A 63 -6.77 -6.30 7.79
C VAL A 63 -5.31 -6.04 7.41
N TYR A 64 -4.85 -6.72 6.37
CA TYR A 64 -3.49 -6.60 5.86
C TYR A 64 -3.49 -6.07 4.42
N VAL A 65 -2.78 -4.98 4.19
CA VAL A 65 -2.69 -4.32 2.89
C VAL A 65 -1.30 -4.54 2.32
N GLN A 66 -1.22 -5.28 1.22
CA GLN A 66 0.05 -5.53 0.53
C GLN A 66 0.50 -4.28 -0.23
N PRO A 67 1.80 -3.99 -0.30
CA PRO A 67 2.29 -2.94 -1.18
C PRO A 67 2.15 -3.33 -2.66
N VAL A 68 2.02 -2.35 -3.55
CA VAL A 68 2.01 -2.58 -5.00
C VAL A 68 3.35 -3.17 -5.47
N LYS A 69 3.29 -4.20 -6.31
CA LYS A 69 4.48 -4.84 -6.90
C LYS A 69 5.06 -3.90 -7.96
N GLY A 70 6.15 -3.20 -7.64
CA GLY A 70 6.86 -2.37 -8.63
C GLY A 70 7.56 -1.13 -8.08
N LYS A 71 7.26 -0.68 -6.86
CA LYS A 71 7.90 0.53 -6.31
C LYS A 71 9.36 0.34 -5.89
N GLN A 72 9.86 -0.89 -5.75
CA GLN A 72 11.31 -1.08 -5.57
C GLN A 72 12.15 -0.48 -6.72
N PHE A 73 11.56 -0.22 -7.88
CA PHE A 73 12.24 0.35 -9.06
C PHE A 73 11.83 1.80 -9.37
N THR A 74 10.98 2.44 -8.57
CA THR A 74 10.65 3.85 -8.79
C THR A 74 11.40 4.71 -7.78
N PHE A 75 12.36 5.50 -8.28
CA PHE A 75 12.97 6.55 -7.49
C PHE A 75 11.86 7.49 -7.00
N ALA A 76 11.66 7.57 -5.69
CA ALA A 76 10.66 8.46 -5.09
C ALA A 76 10.93 9.93 -5.47
N GLU A 77 12.20 10.26 -5.67
CA GLU A 77 12.67 11.55 -6.16
C GLU A 77 13.68 11.31 -7.28
N PHE A 78 13.59 12.07 -8.38
CA PHE A 78 14.54 11.97 -9.47
C PHE A 78 15.97 12.27 -8.95
N PRO A 79 16.99 11.45 -9.24
CA PRO A 79 18.31 11.57 -8.61
C PRO A 79 19.15 12.71 -9.20
N TYR A 80 18.75 13.95 -8.95
CA TYR A 80 19.43 15.15 -9.43
C TYR A 80 20.91 15.19 -9.06
N ALA A 81 21.28 14.68 -7.88
CA ALA A 81 22.66 14.60 -7.43
C ALA A 81 23.55 13.74 -8.36
N ILE A 82 23.01 12.62 -8.87
CA ILE A 82 23.75 11.75 -9.81
C ILE A 82 23.92 12.47 -11.15
N LEU A 83 22.87 13.12 -11.64
CA LEU A 83 22.90 13.86 -12.91
C LEU A 83 23.88 15.04 -12.86
N PHE A 84 23.76 15.91 -11.86
CA PHE A 84 24.65 17.06 -11.69
C PHE A 84 26.08 16.64 -11.35
N GLY A 85 26.25 15.56 -10.59
CA GLY A 85 27.56 14.96 -10.33
C GLY A 85 28.23 14.47 -11.61
N PHE A 86 27.47 13.84 -12.52
CA PHE A 86 27.96 13.44 -13.84
C PHE A 86 28.40 14.65 -14.69
N ILE A 87 27.59 15.70 -14.71
CA ILE A 87 27.91 16.94 -15.44
C ILE A 87 29.18 17.58 -14.86
N SER A 88 29.25 17.72 -13.54
CA SER A 88 30.41 18.33 -12.86
C SER A 88 31.69 17.52 -13.07
N SER A 89 31.65 16.19 -12.97
CA SER A 89 32.83 15.36 -13.18
C SER A 89 33.32 15.43 -14.63
N THR A 90 32.40 15.45 -15.59
CA THR A 90 32.72 15.62 -17.02
C THR A 90 33.40 16.96 -17.27
N ILE A 91 32.88 18.05 -16.68
CA ILE A 91 33.49 19.39 -16.79
C ILE A 91 34.91 19.40 -16.20
N LEU A 92 35.12 18.78 -15.04
CA LEU A 92 36.44 18.71 -14.42
C LEU A 92 37.46 17.95 -15.29
N ILE A 93 37.06 16.83 -15.88
CA ILE A 93 37.92 16.06 -16.79
C ILE A 93 38.29 16.89 -18.02
N ILE A 94 37.32 17.60 -18.61
CA ILE A 94 37.59 18.50 -19.75
C ILE A 94 38.57 19.60 -19.38
N ASN A 95 38.43 20.21 -18.20
CA ASN A 95 39.33 21.25 -17.73
C ASN A 95 40.75 20.73 -17.45
N PHE A 96 40.89 19.49 -16.99
CA PHE A 96 42.18 18.88 -16.68
C PHE A 96 42.94 18.39 -17.93
N VAL A 97 42.22 17.98 -18.98
CA VAL A 97 42.81 17.46 -20.23
C VAL A 97 43.14 18.57 -21.24
N LYS A 98 42.63 19.79 -21.03
CA LYS A 98 42.78 20.94 -21.92
C LYS A 98 43.71 21.99 -21.31
#